data_AF-A0A7W0MRW2-F1
#
_entry.id   AF-A0A7W0MRW2-F1
#
_cell.length_a   1.000
_cell.length_b   1.000
_cell.length_c   1.000
_cell.angle_alpha   90.00
_cell.angle_beta   90.00
_cell.angle_gamma   90.00
#
_symmetry.space_group_name_H-M   'P 1'
#
loop_
_entity.id
_entity.type
_entity.pdbx_description
1 polymer ?
#
loop_
_entity_poly.entity_id
_entity_poly.type
_entity_poly.pdbx_seq_one_letter_code
_entity_poly.pdbx_strand_id
1 'polypeptide(L)'
;MLRRAILQIGTEKTGTTTLQQFLALNRDILAQRGYRYPRFCGERNHTGLAAYALDPAKTDTIREPFGARSAAEVPAMRTRMQRAAQAELGDAATAIFCSEHCHSRLTSPSEVATLRAFLAEFFDDVQVCVYLRRQDHVALSLYSTSLKSGGVSPCLLPVTDPDNA
;
A
#
# COMPACT_ATOMS: atom_id res chain seq x y z
N MET A 1 4.17 23.88 10.59
CA MET A 1 3.60 23.76 9.24
C MET A 1 2.83 22.46 9.17
N LEU A 2 1.67 22.43 8.52
CA LEU A 2 0.90 21.20 8.35
C LEU A 2 1.70 20.20 7.51
N ARG A 3 1.80 18.96 7.98
CA ARG A 3 2.49 17.85 7.33
C ARG A 3 1.47 16.94 6.66
N ARG A 4 1.69 16.60 5.39
CA ARG A 4 0.72 15.84 4.58
C ARG A 4 1.27 14.52 4.06
N ALA A 5 0.51 13.45 4.21
CA ALA A 5 0.68 12.21 3.44
C ALA A 5 -0.29 12.18 2.26
N ILE A 6 0.22 11.92 1.06
CA ILE A 6 -0.57 11.61 -0.12
C ILE A 6 -0.46 10.10 -0.35
N LEU A 7 -1.50 9.36 0.05
CA LEU A 7 -1.58 7.91 -0.13
C LEU A 7 -2.32 7.60 -1.43
N GLN A 8 -1.57 7.22 -2.45
CA GLN A 8 -2.09 6.72 -3.71
C GLN A 8 -2.38 5.22 -3.60
N ILE A 9 -3.65 4.87 -3.77
CA ILE A 9 -4.13 3.50 -3.79
C ILE A 9 -4.64 3.23 -5.20
N GLY A 10 -3.89 2.45 -5.97
CA GLY A 10 -4.43 1.84 -7.17
C GLY A 10 -5.21 0.59 -6.82
N THR A 11 -6.23 0.28 -7.60
CA THR A 11 -6.67 -1.11 -7.74
C THR A 11 -5.60 -1.86 -8.55
N GLU A 12 -5.39 -3.16 -8.32
CA GLU A 12 -4.34 -3.91 -9.01
C GLU A 12 -4.48 -3.73 -10.54
N LYS A 13 -3.35 -3.56 -11.25
CA LYS A 13 -3.30 -3.46 -12.73
C LYS A 13 -3.87 -2.16 -13.32
N THR A 14 -3.74 -1.04 -12.61
CA THR A 14 -4.20 0.29 -13.06
C THR A 14 -3.12 1.18 -13.69
N GLY A 15 -2.00 0.63 -14.16
CA GLY A 15 -0.91 1.45 -14.73
C GLY A 15 -0.10 2.22 -13.66
N THR A 16 -0.36 1.94 -12.39
CA THR A 16 0.37 2.39 -11.21
C THR A 16 1.86 2.10 -11.26
N THR A 17 2.29 1.04 -11.94
CA THR A 17 3.72 0.72 -12.09
C THR A 17 4.51 1.86 -12.76
N THR A 18 3.93 2.51 -13.79
CA THR A 18 4.56 3.67 -14.44
C THR A 18 4.72 4.82 -13.46
N LEU A 19 3.68 5.12 -12.67
CA LEU A 19 3.70 6.18 -11.67
C LEU A 19 4.68 5.88 -10.52
N GLN A 20 4.63 4.67 -9.96
CA GLN A 20 5.56 4.19 -8.94
C GLN A 20 7.02 4.26 -9.42
N GLN A 21 7.28 3.85 -10.67
CA GLN A 21 8.61 3.91 -11.26
C GLN A 21 9.06 5.36 -11.48
N PHE A 22 8.18 6.21 -11.99
CA PHE A 22 8.47 7.63 -12.15
C PHE A 22 8.82 8.28 -10.81
N LEU A 23 8.01 8.08 -9.77
CA LEU A 23 8.25 8.65 -8.44
C LEU A 23 9.53 8.10 -7.82
N ALA A 24 9.79 6.79 -7.93
CA ALA A 24 11.00 6.18 -7.40
C ALA A 24 12.28 6.66 -8.10
N LEU A 25 12.26 6.84 -9.42
CA LEU A 25 13.39 7.36 -10.21
C LEU A 25 13.67 8.85 -9.92
N ASN A 26 12.64 9.62 -9.56
CA ASN A 26 12.74 11.06 -9.32
C ASN A 26 12.85 11.43 -7.84
N ARG A 27 13.15 10.48 -6.94
CA ARG A 27 13.24 10.70 -5.47
C ARG A 27 14.04 11.93 -5.07
N ASP A 28 15.23 12.09 -5.63
CA ASP A 28 16.13 13.18 -5.25
C ASP A 28 15.59 14.54 -5.72
N ILE A 29 15.00 14.57 -6.93
CA ILE A 29 14.35 15.76 -7.48
C ILE A 29 13.10 16.12 -6.67
N LEU A 30 12.31 15.12 -6.27
CA LEU A 30 11.16 15.30 -5.38
C LEU A 30 11.59 15.87 -4.03
N ALA A 31 12.65 15.32 -3.45
CA ALA A 31 13.21 15.79 -2.18
C ALA A 31 13.66 17.26 -2.24
N GLN A 32 14.35 17.65 -3.31
CA GLN A 32 14.74 19.05 -3.55
C GLN A 32 13.53 19.99 -3.67
N ARG A 33 12.35 19.46 -4.02
CA ARG A 33 11.09 20.19 -4.12
C ARG A 33 10.19 20.05 -2.89
N GLY A 34 10.70 19.46 -1.80
CA GLY A 34 9.98 19.31 -0.52
C GLY A 34 9.05 18.09 -0.44
N TYR A 35 9.12 17.17 -1.39
CA TYR A 35 8.35 15.92 -1.38
C TYR A 35 9.24 14.73 -1.03
N ARG A 36 8.80 13.87 -0.11
CA ARG A 36 9.45 12.58 0.16
C ARG A 36 8.72 11.44 -0.53
N TYR A 37 9.49 10.56 -1.16
CA TYR A 37 9.01 9.27 -1.66
C TYR A 37 9.87 8.17 -0.99
N PRO A 38 9.41 7.63 0.15
CA PRO A 38 10.26 6.86 1.06
C PRO A 38 10.70 5.49 0.49
N ARG A 39 11.60 4.84 1.22
CA ARG A 39 12.12 3.50 0.94
C ARG A 39 11.81 2.51 2.06
N PHE A 40 11.66 2.96 3.30
CA PHE A 40 11.47 2.09 4.47
C PHE A 40 10.29 1.09 4.33
N CYS A 41 9.23 1.48 3.62
CA CYS A 41 8.05 0.65 3.41
C CYS A 41 8.02 0.00 2.02
N GLY A 42 9.11 0.06 1.26
CA GLY A 42 9.25 -0.59 -0.04
C GLY A 42 9.71 0.38 -1.13
N GLU A 43 10.49 -0.14 -2.07
CA GLU A 43 11.19 0.67 -3.08
C GLU A 43 10.30 1.34 -4.12
N ARG A 44 9.08 0.84 -4.35
CA ARG A 44 8.17 1.38 -5.38
C ARG A 44 6.72 1.34 -4.92
N ASN A 45 6.23 0.16 -4.58
CA ASN A 45 4.81 -0.07 -4.27
C ASN A 45 4.49 0.03 -2.76
N HIS A 46 5.37 0.62 -1.95
CA HIS A 46 5.29 0.76 -0.49
C HIS A 46 4.47 -0.33 0.23
N THR A 47 4.72 -1.60 -0.11
CA THR A 47 3.92 -2.75 0.33
C THR A 47 3.97 -2.92 1.84
N GLY A 48 5.00 -2.34 2.46
CA GLY A 48 5.19 -2.24 3.90
C GLY A 48 4.04 -1.52 4.61
N LEU A 49 3.34 -0.58 3.97
CA LEU A 49 2.16 0.05 4.58
C LEU A 49 1.06 -0.98 4.84
N ALA A 50 0.77 -1.84 3.85
CA ALA A 50 -0.16 -2.93 4.02
C ALA A 50 0.38 -3.98 5.00
N ALA A 51 1.65 -4.36 4.90
CA ALA A 51 2.30 -5.33 5.79
C ALA A 51 2.24 -4.91 7.28
N TYR A 52 2.44 -3.61 7.55
CA TYR A 52 2.39 -3.02 8.88
C TYR A 52 0.97 -3.08 9.47
N ALA A 53 -0.02 -2.70 8.65
CA ALA A 53 -1.40 -2.51 9.08
C ALA A 53 -2.22 -3.80 9.15
N LEU A 54 -1.88 -4.81 8.35
CA LEU A 54 -2.56 -6.09 8.29
C LEU A 54 -2.64 -6.74 9.69
N ASP A 55 -3.77 -7.40 9.97
CA ASP A 55 -3.98 -8.14 11.22
C ASP A 55 -2.92 -9.24 11.39
N PRO A 56 -2.15 -9.29 12.50
CA PRO A 56 -1.16 -10.34 12.75
C PRO A 56 -1.69 -11.78 12.61
N ALA A 57 -2.99 -12.01 12.83
CA ALA A 57 -3.63 -13.31 12.68
C ALA A 57 -3.78 -13.75 11.21
N LYS A 58 -3.79 -12.81 10.25
CA LYS A 58 -3.83 -13.13 8.82
C LYS A 58 -2.46 -13.61 8.35
N THR A 59 -2.43 -14.79 7.72
CA THR A 59 -1.26 -15.32 7.01
C THR A 59 -1.16 -14.68 5.63
N ASP A 60 -0.13 -13.85 5.40
CA ASP A 60 0.16 -13.23 4.11
C ASP A 60 1.69 -13.02 3.98
N THR A 61 2.24 -13.32 2.82
CA THR A 61 3.69 -13.24 2.54
C THR A 61 4.18 -11.80 2.33
N ILE A 62 3.29 -10.81 2.28
CA ILE A 62 3.63 -9.38 2.14
C ILE A 62 4.54 -8.86 3.26
N ARG A 63 4.58 -9.55 4.41
CA ARG A 63 5.44 -9.22 5.56
C ARG A 63 6.86 -9.76 5.45
N GLU A 64 7.10 -10.79 4.63
CA GLU A 64 8.40 -11.46 4.57
C GLU A 64 9.55 -10.52 4.17
N PRO A 65 9.40 -9.62 3.17
CA PRO A 65 10.44 -8.65 2.82
C PRO A 65 10.79 -7.69 3.96
N PHE A 66 9.89 -7.53 4.92
CA PHE A 66 10.06 -6.67 6.09
C PHE A 66 10.49 -7.46 7.33
N GLY A 67 10.74 -8.77 7.19
CA GLY A 67 11.31 -9.62 8.24
C GLY A 67 10.31 -10.12 9.28
N ALA A 68 9.08 -10.46 8.86
CA ALA A 68 8.16 -11.24 9.67
C ALA A 68 7.54 -12.37 8.84
N ARG A 69 7.66 -13.61 9.32
CA ARG A 69 7.09 -14.83 8.71
C ARG A 69 6.00 -15.45 9.58
N SER A 70 5.87 -14.97 10.82
CA SER A 70 4.88 -15.42 11.79
C SER A 70 4.27 -14.23 12.54
N ALA A 71 3.11 -14.46 13.16
CA ALA A 71 2.41 -13.45 13.96
C ALA A 71 3.28 -12.92 15.12
N ALA A 72 4.11 -13.78 15.73
CA ALA A 72 5.00 -13.44 16.84
C ALA A 72 6.09 -12.42 16.46
N GLU A 73 6.47 -12.35 15.18
CA GLU A 73 7.51 -11.44 14.69
C GLU A 73 6.96 -10.05 14.29
N VAL A 74 5.64 -9.92 14.14
CA VAL A 74 4.98 -8.69 13.69
C VAL A 74 5.28 -7.48 14.59
N PRO A 75 5.27 -7.59 15.95
CA PRO A 75 5.64 -6.45 16.80
C PRO A 75 7.06 -5.94 16.53
N ALA A 76 8.03 -6.84 16.41
CA ALA A 76 9.42 -6.46 16.13
C ALA A 76 9.56 -5.82 14.73
N MET A 77 8.86 -6.35 13.72
CA MET A 77 8.77 -5.74 12.40
C MET A 77 8.22 -4.31 12.47
N ARG A 78 7.10 -4.11 13.16
CA ARG A 78 6.47 -2.78 13.33
C ARG A 78 7.44 -1.78 13.97
N THR A 79 8.14 -2.18 15.04
CA THR A 79 9.15 -1.31 15.68
C THR A 79 10.30 -0.93 14.74
N ARG A 80 10.83 -1.88 13.94
CA ARG A 80 11.88 -1.56 12.95
C ARG A 80 11.38 -0.59 11.90
N MET A 81 10.16 -0.81 11.39
CA MET A 81 9.55 0.07 10.39
C MET A 81 9.28 1.48 10.93
N GLN A 82 8.81 1.61 12.17
CA GLN A 82 8.62 2.92 12.82
C GLN A 82 9.94 3.68 12.95
N ARG A 83 11.02 3.01 13.35
CA ARG A 83 12.35 3.65 13.42
C ARG A 83 12.84 4.13 12.05
N ALA A 84 12.67 3.29 11.03
CA ALA A 84 13.06 3.65 9.67
C ALA A 84 12.19 4.79 9.10
N ALA A 85 10.88 4.79 9.41
CA ALA A 85 9.97 5.87 9.06
C ALA A 85 10.37 7.19 9.75
N GLN A 86 10.71 7.16 11.04
CA GLN A 86 11.20 8.35 11.75
C GLN A 86 12.46 8.93 11.10
N ALA A 87 13.39 8.08 10.66
CA ALA A 87 14.62 8.50 10.02
C ALA A 87 14.40 9.11 8.62
N GLU A 88 13.49 8.55 7.82
CA GLU A 88 13.24 9.02 6.45
C GLU A 88 12.21 10.13 6.34
N LEU A 89 11.28 10.21 7.29
CA LEU A 89 10.16 11.15 7.25
C LEU A 89 10.30 12.30 8.24
N GLY A 90 11.21 12.27 9.21
CA GLY A 90 11.24 13.21 10.34
C GLY A 90 11.17 14.70 9.98
N ASP A 91 11.74 15.09 8.83
CA ASP A 91 11.79 16.46 8.31
C ASP A 91 10.76 16.77 7.19
N ALA A 92 10.00 15.76 6.75
CA ALA A 92 9.17 15.86 5.55
C ALA A 92 7.88 16.66 5.78
N ALA A 93 7.70 17.75 5.04
CA ALA A 93 6.44 18.47 5.00
C ALA A 93 5.36 17.73 4.19
N THR A 94 5.75 17.06 3.09
CA THR A 94 4.83 16.22 2.31
C THR A 94 5.50 14.93 1.90
N ALA A 95 4.81 13.79 2.09
CA ALA A 95 5.25 12.50 1.59
C ALA A 95 4.22 11.89 0.65
N ILE A 96 4.70 11.22 -0.39
CA ILE A 96 3.89 10.51 -1.37
C ILE A 96 4.13 9.01 -1.18
N PHE A 97 3.05 8.27 -1.01
CA PHE A 97 3.06 6.83 -0.87
C PHE A 97 2.21 6.19 -1.96
N CYS A 98 2.76 5.28 -2.75
CA CYS A 98 1.97 4.36 -3.58
C CYS A 98 1.88 2.99 -2.91
N SER A 99 0.67 2.48 -2.64
CA SER A 99 0.46 1.11 -2.14
C SER A 99 -0.86 0.53 -2.67
N GLU A 100 -0.78 -0.24 -3.75
CA GLU A 100 -1.96 -0.92 -4.35
C GLU A 100 -2.43 -2.10 -3.47
N HIS A 101 -1.58 -2.59 -2.57
CA HIS A 101 -1.93 -3.64 -1.62
C HIS A 101 -2.79 -3.15 -0.44
N CYS A 102 -2.87 -1.84 -0.21
CA CYS A 102 -3.81 -1.29 0.77
C CYS A 102 -5.27 -1.62 0.38
N HIS A 103 -5.61 -1.60 -0.91
CA HIS A 103 -6.95 -1.96 -1.39
C HIS A 103 -7.26 -3.46 -1.21
N SER A 104 -6.34 -4.33 -1.62
CA SER A 104 -6.63 -5.78 -1.66
C SER A 104 -6.42 -6.51 -0.33
N ARG A 105 -5.65 -5.96 0.62
CA ARG A 105 -5.35 -6.63 1.90
C ARG A 105 -6.02 -6.01 3.14
N LEU A 106 -6.22 -4.69 3.17
CA LEU A 106 -6.84 -4.02 4.33
C LEU A 106 -8.36 -4.05 4.16
N THR A 107 -8.96 -5.14 4.62
CA THR A 107 -10.38 -5.44 4.42
C THR A 107 -11.22 -5.25 5.66
N SER A 108 -10.61 -4.92 6.80
CA SER A 108 -11.32 -4.58 8.03
C SER A 108 -11.11 -3.12 8.47
N PRO A 109 -12.07 -2.52 9.18
CA PRO A 109 -11.88 -1.20 9.78
C PRO A 109 -10.70 -1.11 10.75
N SER A 110 -10.37 -2.20 11.47
CA SER A 110 -9.26 -2.23 12.43
C SER A 110 -7.89 -2.13 11.74
N GLU A 111 -7.74 -2.73 10.57
CA GLU A 111 -6.53 -2.65 9.76
C GLU A 111 -6.34 -1.23 9.20
N VAL A 112 -7.41 -0.63 8.69
CA VAL A 112 -7.40 0.77 8.23
C VAL A 112 -7.07 1.72 9.38
N ALA A 113 -7.64 1.49 10.56
CA ALA A 113 -7.33 2.28 11.76
C ALA A 113 -5.85 2.15 12.17
N THR A 114 -5.26 0.95 12.04
CA THR A 114 -3.84 0.72 12.31
C THR A 114 -2.95 1.50 11.34
N LEU A 115 -3.28 1.50 10.03
CA LEU A 115 -2.57 2.29 9.04
C LEU A 115 -2.68 3.79 9.33
N ARG A 116 -3.89 4.26 9.65
CA ARG A 116 -4.14 5.67 10.00
C ARG A 116 -3.33 6.08 11.23
N ALA A 117 -3.32 5.26 12.27
CA ALA A 117 -2.57 5.54 13.49
C ALA A 117 -1.08 5.69 13.20
N PHE A 118 -0.51 4.79 12.39
CA PHE A 118 0.88 4.87 11.97
C PHE A 118 1.20 6.15 11.18
N LEU A 119 0.37 6.51 10.19
CA LEU A 119 0.60 7.74 9.40
C LEU A 119 0.42 9.01 10.23
N ALA A 120 -0.49 9.00 11.21
CA ALA A 120 -0.74 10.12 12.12
C ALA A 120 0.44 10.42 13.06
N GLU A 121 1.40 9.49 13.23
CA GLU A 121 2.65 9.78 13.94
C GLU A 121 3.53 10.80 13.20
N PHE A 122 3.36 10.94 11.88
CA PHE A 122 4.24 11.75 11.02
C PHE A 122 3.52 12.88 10.28
N PHE A 123 2.20 12.78 10.10
CA PHE A 123 1.42 13.69 9.27
C PHE A 123 0.14 14.15 9.97
N ASP A 124 -0.19 15.43 9.80
CA ASP A 124 -1.42 16.04 10.31
C ASP A 124 -2.62 15.75 9.38
N ASP A 125 -2.33 15.52 8.10
CA ASP A 125 -3.32 15.32 7.03
C ASP A 125 -2.96 14.10 6.18
N VAL A 126 -3.94 13.24 5.92
CA VAL A 126 -3.77 12.05 5.07
C VAL A 126 -4.79 12.12 3.94
N GLN A 127 -4.30 12.46 2.75
CA GLN A 127 -5.10 12.49 1.53
C GLN A 127 -4.99 11.15 0.81
N VAL A 128 -6.13 10.48 0.61
CA VAL A 128 -6.19 9.23 -0.14
C VAL A 128 -6.61 9.53 -1.59
N CYS A 129 -5.75 9.21 -2.55
CA CYS A 129 -6.04 9.29 -3.98
C CYS A 129 -6.25 7.89 -4.54
N VAL A 130 -7.47 7.58 -4.96
CA VAL A 130 -7.82 6.26 -5.52
C VAL A 130 -7.88 6.32 -7.04
N TYR A 131 -7.18 5.43 -7.71
CA TYR A 131 -7.26 5.25 -9.17
C TYR A 131 -8.14 4.03 -9.49
N LEU A 132 -9.29 4.29 -10.10
CA LEU A 132 -10.26 3.28 -10.52
C LEU A 132 -10.14 3.02 -12.03
N ARG A 133 -10.14 1.74 -12.42
CA ARG A 133 -10.25 1.30 -13.80
C ARG A 133 -11.63 0.68 -14.03
N ARG A 134 -12.09 0.70 -15.28
CA ARG A 134 -13.33 0.02 -15.67
C ARG A 134 -13.30 -1.45 -15.21
N GLN A 135 -14.38 -1.91 -14.57
CA GLN A 135 -14.40 -3.17 -13.82
C GLN A 135 -14.24 -4.40 -14.72
N ASP A 136 -14.77 -4.35 -15.95
CA ASP A 136 -14.55 -5.36 -16.99
C ASP A 136 -13.07 -5.56 -17.32
N HIS A 137 -12.28 -4.47 -17.37
CA HIS A 137 -10.85 -4.55 -17.62
C HIS A 137 -10.05 -5.05 -16.41
N VAL A 138 -10.50 -4.75 -15.18
CA VAL A 138 -9.88 -5.27 -13.95
C VAL A 138 -10.06 -6.79 -13.89
N ALA A 139 -11.27 -7.27 -14.10
CA ALA A 139 -11.61 -8.69 -14.13
C ALA A 139 -10.75 -9.48 -15.13
N LEU A 140 -10.65 -8.99 -16.37
CA LEU A 140 -9.81 -9.60 -17.41
C LEU A 140 -8.32 -9.66 -17.01
N SER A 141 -7.80 -8.60 -16.38
CA SER A 141 -6.40 -8.53 -15.96
C SER A 141 -6.07 -9.45 -14.77
N LEU A 142 -6.97 -9.53 -13.79
CA LEU A 142 -6.86 -10.46 -12.66
C LEU A 142 -6.90 -11.92 -13.14
N TYR A 143 -7.84 -12.25 -14.03
CA TYR A 143 -7.95 -13.59 -14.61
C TYR A 143 -6.71 -14.00 -15.40
N SER A 144 -6.17 -13.10 -16.24
CA SER A 144 -4.91 -13.35 -16.95
C SER A 144 -3.74 -13.60 -15.99
N THR A 145 -3.70 -12.89 -14.86
CA THR A 145 -2.66 -13.09 -13.84
C THR A 145 -2.85 -14.42 -13.13
N SER A 146 -4.08 -14.77 -12.75
CA SER A 146 -4.42 -16.05 -12.14
C SER A 146 -3.99 -17.22 -13.02
N LEU A 147 -4.33 -17.21 -14.31
CA LEU A 147 -3.90 -18.23 -15.28
C LEU A 147 -2.38 -18.35 -15.38
N LYS A 148 -1.67 -17.21 -15.46
CA LYS A 148 -0.19 -17.18 -15.49
C LYS A 148 0.44 -17.73 -14.21
N SER A 149 -0.24 -17.58 -13.08
CA SER A 149 0.16 -18.13 -11.78
C SER A 149 -0.35 -19.56 -11.53
N GLY A 150 -0.96 -20.21 -12.53
CA GLY A 150 -1.47 -21.60 -12.44
C GLY A 150 -2.86 -21.75 -11.84
N GLY A 151 -3.56 -20.66 -11.57
CA GLY A 151 -4.94 -20.66 -11.08
C GLY A 151 -5.96 -20.89 -12.20
N VAL A 152 -7.06 -21.56 -11.87
CA VAL A 152 -8.22 -21.76 -12.75
C VAL A 152 -9.47 -21.27 -12.04
N SER A 153 -9.98 -20.09 -12.42
CA SER A 153 -11.22 -19.54 -11.87
C SER A 153 -12.33 -19.62 -12.92
N PRO A 154 -13.46 -20.31 -12.66
CA PRO A 154 -14.55 -20.43 -13.64
C PRO A 154 -15.36 -19.14 -13.81
N CYS A 155 -15.22 -18.19 -12.89
CA CYS A 155 -15.96 -16.93 -12.90
C CYS A 155 -15.01 -15.74 -13.05
N LEU A 156 -15.23 -14.94 -14.10
CA LEU A 156 -14.41 -13.78 -14.44
C LEU A 156 -14.82 -12.54 -13.64
N LEU A 157 -16.13 -12.32 -13.49
CA LEU A 157 -16.69 -11.19 -12.77
C LEU A 157 -17.08 -11.62 -11.34
N PRO A 158 -16.96 -10.73 -10.34
CA PRO A 158 -17.51 -11.01 -9.02
C PRO A 158 -19.03 -11.18 -9.11
N VAL A 159 -19.57 -12.13 -8.34
CA VAL A 159 -21.02 -12.22 -8.14
C VAL A 159 -21.43 -11.03 -7.29
N THR A 160 -22.22 -10.13 -7.85
CA THR A 160 -22.79 -9.01 -7.11
C THR A 160 -23.91 -9.51 -6.21
N ASP A 161 -23.90 -9.10 -4.95
CA ASP A 161 -25.02 -9.31 -4.05
C ASP A 161 -26.26 -8.58 -4.62
N PRO A 162 -27.37 -9.27 -4.91
CA PRO A 162 -28.58 -8.63 -5.42
C PRO A 162 -29.15 -7.59 -4.45
N ASP A 163 -28.81 -7.64 -3.16
CA ASP A 163 -29.28 -6.69 -2.14
C ASP A 163 -28.44 -5.40 -2.09
N ASN A 164 -27.39 -5.27 -2.91
CA ASN A 164 -26.52 -4.09 -3.02
C ASN A 164 -26.80 -3.22 -4.27
N ALA A 165 -27.97 -3.35 -4.89
CA ALA A 165 -28.40 -2.56 -6.05
C ALA A 165 -29.22 -1.32 -5.67
#